data_AF-A0ABD2N2N7-F1
#
_entry.id   AF-A0ABD2N2N7-F1
#
_cell.length_a   1.000
_cell.length_b   1.000
_cell.length_c   1.000
_cell.angle_alpha   90.00
_cell.angle_beta   90.00
_cell.angle_gamma   90.00
#
_symmetry.space_group_name_H-M   'P 1'
#
loop_
_entity.id
_entity.type
_entity.pdbx_description
1 polymer ?
#
loop_
_entity_poly.entity_id
_entity_poly.type
_entity_poly.pdbx_seq_one_letter_code
_entity_poly.pdbx_strand_id
1 'polypeptide(L)'
;MLLNRKAVSRFWEVVVTQIPFAQRAPTGCLQYHIGMQGTIQTMNFADNGRHLADQDYNICIRQEEGVCSIAYEPCHEDSFKIGPNNNGNGNVTLGDEIEGSGGGALVQNRQLNEECVDRVILPCDNEDLIMVGENGPGTCNLIHCGESLCPKGETPCRIESSSTPFTIGIHFEENAKEVPPDDNLGMCLTYEQQLCN
;
A
#
# COMPACT_ATOMS: atom_id res chain seq x y z
N MET A 1 -24.63 -33.88 -21.48
CA MET A 1 -23.56 -32.98 -20.98
C MET A 1 -23.20 -33.44 -19.58
N LEU A 2 -21.99 -33.95 -19.38
CA LEU A 2 -21.49 -34.34 -18.04
C LEU A 2 -20.34 -33.41 -17.68
N LEU A 3 -20.63 -32.40 -16.85
CA LEU A 3 -19.61 -31.59 -16.20
C LEU A 3 -19.01 -32.44 -15.06
N ASN A 4 -17.91 -33.11 -15.36
CA ASN A 4 -17.13 -33.83 -14.37
C ASN A 4 -16.34 -32.82 -13.53
N ARG A 5 -17.00 -32.20 -12.54
CA ARG A 5 -16.32 -31.39 -11.52
C ARG A 5 -15.51 -32.35 -10.65
N LYS A 6 -14.23 -32.54 -10.97
CA LYS A 6 -13.26 -33.11 -10.03
C LYS A 6 -13.22 -32.20 -8.80
N ALA A 7 -13.85 -32.63 -7.71
CA ALA A 7 -13.68 -31.98 -6.42
C ALA A 7 -12.21 -32.15 -6.01
N VAL A 8 -11.45 -31.05 -5.98
CA VAL A 8 -10.09 -31.04 -5.45
C VAL A 8 -10.20 -31.04 -3.93
N SER A 9 -9.84 -32.15 -3.28
CA SER A 9 -9.71 -32.19 -1.83
C SER A 9 -8.48 -31.40 -1.42
N ARG A 10 -8.66 -30.34 -0.64
CA ARG A 10 -7.56 -29.57 -0.02
C ARG A 10 -7.53 -29.90 1.46
N PHE A 11 -6.34 -30.17 1.99
CA PHE A 11 -6.10 -30.39 3.41
C PHE A 11 -5.17 -29.30 3.91
N TRP A 12 -5.43 -28.83 5.13
CA TRP A 12 -4.64 -27.79 5.79
C TRP A 12 -4.18 -28.35 7.13
N GLU A 13 -2.90 -28.16 7.45
CA GLU A 13 -2.37 -28.41 8.78
C GLU A 13 -2.31 -27.08 9.52
N VAL A 14 -2.99 -26.98 10.66
CA VAL A 14 -3.13 -25.73 11.40
C VAL A 14 -2.64 -25.97 12.82
N VAL A 15 -1.63 -25.21 13.23
CA VAL A 15 -1.13 -25.17 14.61
C VAL A 15 -1.70 -23.94 15.30
N VAL A 16 -2.33 -24.14 16.44
CA VAL A 16 -2.89 -23.06 17.27
C VAL A 16 -2.13 -23.02 18.59
N THR A 17 -1.61 -21.85 18.95
CA THR A 17 -0.97 -21.58 20.24
C THR A 17 -1.61 -20.37 20.89
N GLN A 18 -1.47 -20.24 22.20
CA GLN A 18 -1.92 -19.07 22.96
C GLN A 18 -0.72 -18.19 23.30
N ILE A 19 -0.91 -16.88 23.13
CA ILE A 19 0.10 -15.87 23.48
C ILE A 19 -0.31 -15.11 24.75
N PRO A 20 0.64 -14.62 25.56
CA PRO A 20 0.34 -13.71 26.66
C PRO A 20 -0.31 -12.42 26.16
N PHE A 21 -1.17 -11.83 27.00
CA PHE A 21 -1.86 -10.58 26.67
C PHE A 21 -0.89 -9.44 26.28
N ALA A 22 0.28 -9.37 26.92
CA ALA A 22 1.30 -8.36 26.63
C ALA A 22 1.90 -8.45 25.20
N GLN A 23 1.72 -9.59 24.52
CA GLN A 23 2.20 -9.81 23.14
C GLN A 23 1.08 -9.68 22.11
N ARG A 24 -0.11 -9.22 22.53
CA ARG A 24 -1.26 -9.06 21.64
C ARG A 24 -1.00 -7.96 20.62
N ALA A 25 -1.32 -8.23 19.36
CA ALA A 25 -1.34 -7.22 18.31
C ALA A 25 -2.33 -6.09 18.65
N PRO A 26 -2.04 -4.83 18.26
CA PRO A 26 -2.98 -3.73 18.39
C PRO A 26 -4.30 -3.99 17.64
N THR A 27 -5.35 -3.29 18.04
CA THR A 27 -6.66 -3.39 17.34
C THR A 27 -6.53 -2.81 15.93
N GLY A 28 -7.10 -3.50 14.94
CA GLY A 28 -7.07 -3.07 13.53
C GLY A 28 -5.89 -3.61 12.71
N CYS A 29 -5.00 -4.39 13.33
CA CYS A 29 -3.87 -5.04 12.66
C CYS A 29 -4.23 -6.49 12.29
N LEU A 30 -4.26 -6.81 10.99
CA LEU A 30 -4.43 -8.18 10.53
C LEU A 30 -3.11 -8.95 10.55
N GLN A 31 -2.02 -8.26 10.19
CA GLN A 31 -0.65 -8.76 10.32
C GLN A 31 0.08 -7.93 11.37
N TYR A 32 0.86 -8.58 12.23
CA TYR A 32 1.64 -7.93 13.28
C TYR A 32 3.06 -8.44 13.31
N HIS A 33 4.01 -7.55 13.02
CA HIS A 33 5.43 -7.84 12.98
C HIS A 33 6.14 -7.18 14.17
N ILE A 34 7.18 -7.85 14.64
CA ILE A 34 8.00 -7.43 15.78
C ILE A 34 9.48 -7.52 15.39
N GLY A 35 10.33 -6.76 16.09
CA GLY A 35 11.77 -6.75 15.85
C GLY A 35 12.22 -5.57 14.99
N MET A 36 13.53 -5.33 15.01
CA MET A 36 14.17 -4.19 14.34
C MET A 36 14.09 -4.25 12.81
N GLN A 37 14.03 -5.44 12.24
CA GLN A 37 14.00 -5.65 10.80
C GLN A 37 13.16 -6.88 10.46
N GLY A 38 12.60 -6.91 9.26
CA GLY A 38 11.86 -8.06 8.78
C GLY A 38 11.31 -7.88 7.38
N THR A 39 10.53 -8.87 6.95
CA THR A 39 9.84 -8.87 5.65
C THR A 39 8.35 -8.88 5.88
N ILE A 40 7.64 -8.08 5.09
CA ILE A 40 6.19 -7.92 5.10
C ILE A 40 5.65 -8.16 3.70
N GLN A 41 4.52 -8.84 3.61
CA GLN A 41 3.92 -9.22 2.34
C GLN A 41 2.41 -9.06 2.38
N THR A 42 1.81 -8.74 1.24
CA THR A 42 0.37 -8.87 1.08
C THR A 42 -0.04 -10.34 1.11
N MET A 43 -1.27 -10.62 1.54
CA MET A 43 -1.84 -11.96 1.44
C MET A 43 -1.77 -12.49 0.00
N ASN A 44 -1.38 -13.77 -0.15
CA ASN A 44 -1.25 -14.46 -1.43
C ASN A 44 -0.15 -13.93 -2.38
N PHE A 45 0.84 -13.18 -1.85
CA PHE A 45 2.06 -12.85 -2.59
C PHE A 45 2.91 -14.10 -2.86
N ALA A 46 3.24 -14.36 -4.14
CA ALA A 46 4.10 -15.46 -4.60
C ALA A 46 4.48 -15.22 -6.07
N ASP A 47 5.51 -15.87 -6.63
CA ASP A 47 5.97 -15.65 -8.02
C ASP A 47 4.88 -15.78 -9.10
N ASN A 48 3.90 -16.65 -8.90
CA ASN A 48 2.71 -16.81 -9.76
C ASN A 48 1.42 -16.43 -9.03
N GLY A 49 1.59 -15.67 -7.94
CA GLY A 49 0.53 -15.22 -7.07
C GLY A 49 -0.24 -14.07 -7.69
N ARG A 50 -1.35 -13.75 -7.06
CA ARG A 50 -2.10 -12.52 -7.30
C ARG A 50 -2.63 -12.03 -5.98
N HIS A 51 -2.60 -10.73 -5.74
CA HIS A 51 -3.27 -10.18 -4.58
C HIS A 51 -4.76 -10.57 -4.59
N LEU A 52 -5.30 -10.76 -3.39
CA LEU A 52 -6.69 -11.11 -3.21
C LEU A 52 -7.52 -9.83 -3.38
N ALA A 53 -8.65 -9.93 -4.09
CA ALA A 53 -9.62 -8.84 -4.16
C ALA A 53 -10.33 -8.65 -2.80
N ASP A 54 -10.98 -7.50 -2.63
CA ASP A 54 -11.75 -7.17 -1.42
C ASP A 54 -10.93 -7.31 -0.13
N GLN A 55 -9.74 -6.69 -0.12
CA GLN A 55 -8.87 -6.70 1.04
C GLN A 55 -8.74 -5.29 1.58
N ASP A 56 -9.22 -5.08 2.80
CA ASP A 56 -9.02 -3.84 3.56
C ASP A 56 -8.47 -4.20 4.94
N TYR A 57 -7.16 -4.06 5.11
CA TYR A 57 -6.51 -4.38 6.37
C TYR A 57 -5.21 -3.61 6.58
N ASN A 58 -4.76 -3.55 7.83
CA ASN A 58 -3.47 -2.99 8.17
C ASN A 58 -2.44 -4.06 8.50
N ILE A 59 -1.22 -3.86 8.03
CA ILE A 59 -0.01 -4.49 8.53
C ILE A 59 0.58 -3.55 9.56
N CYS A 60 0.85 -4.05 10.76
CA CYS A 60 1.41 -3.25 11.85
C CYS A 60 2.78 -3.77 12.23
N ILE A 61 3.70 -2.86 12.51
CA ILE A 61 5.05 -3.16 12.98
C ILE A 61 5.21 -2.55 14.36
N ARG A 62 5.65 -3.34 15.33
CA ARG A 62 5.92 -2.83 16.68
C ARG A 62 7.13 -1.91 16.64
N GLN A 63 6.95 -0.67 17.08
CA GLN A 63 8.05 0.23 17.35
C GLN A 63 8.89 -0.31 18.52
N GLU A 64 10.15 -0.65 18.25
CA GLU A 64 11.08 -1.11 19.29
C GLU A 64 11.61 0.08 20.13
N GLU A 65 12.15 -0.22 21.30
CA GLU A 65 12.63 0.81 22.22
C GLU A 65 13.78 1.63 21.59
N GLY A 66 13.68 2.96 21.68
CA GLY A 66 14.69 3.87 21.16
C GLY A 66 14.65 4.07 19.64
N VAL A 67 13.61 3.59 18.95
CA VAL A 67 13.39 3.80 17.51
C VAL A 67 12.54 5.05 17.26
N CYS A 68 12.90 5.85 16.27
CA CYS A 68 12.15 7.05 15.86
C CYS A 68 11.63 7.02 14.42
N SER A 69 12.19 6.17 13.56
CA SER A 69 11.73 6.05 12.17
C SER A 69 11.88 4.63 11.66
N ILE A 70 11.28 4.37 10.50
CA ILE A 70 11.30 3.10 9.80
C ILE A 70 11.58 3.33 8.32
N ALA A 71 12.40 2.49 7.73
CA ALA A 71 12.68 2.48 6.31
C ALA A 71 12.07 1.24 5.66
N TYR A 72 11.48 1.40 4.48
CA TYR A 72 10.92 0.32 3.67
C TYR A 72 11.63 0.24 2.33
N GLU A 73 11.95 -0.99 1.91
CA GLU A 73 12.58 -1.27 0.62
C GLU A 73 11.88 -2.46 -0.06
N PRO A 74 11.74 -2.48 -1.40
CA PRO A 74 11.25 -3.65 -2.10
C PRO A 74 12.16 -4.87 -1.85
N CYS A 75 11.58 -6.04 -1.62
CA CYS A 75 12.35 -7.28 -1.44
C CYS A 75 13.24 -7.61 -2.66
N HIS A 76 12.80 -7.22 -3.85
CA HIS A 76 13.50 -7.31 -5.14
C HIS A 76 12.80 -6.40 -6.18
N GLU A 77 13.37 -6.24 -7.38
CA GLU A 77 12.86 -5.30 -8.40
C GLU A 77 11.38 -5.53 -8.76
N ASP A 78 10.95 -6.79 -8.89
CA ASP A 78 9.57 -7.19 -9.21
C ASP A 78 8.64 -7.37 -7.99
N SER A 79 9.06 -6.95 -6.79
CA SER A 79 8.34 -7.27 -5.54
C SER A 79 7.16 -6.36 -5.23
N PHE A 80 6.89 -5.37 -6.07
CA PHE A 80 5.77 -4.44 -5.91
C PHE A 80 5.02 -4.32 -7.23
N LYS A 81 3.84 -4.94 -7.33
CA LYS A 81 2.95 -4.85 -8.50
C LYS A 81 1.52 -4.80 -8.04
N ILE A 82 0.99 -3.59 -7.95
CA ILE A 82 -0.40 -3.32 -7.63
C ILE A 82 -1.02 -2.79 -8.92
N GLY A 83 -2.11 -3.43 -9.36
CA GLY A 83 -2.71 -3.20 -10.68
C GLY A 83 -2.89 -1.73 -11.04
N PRO A 84 -2.95 -1.44 -12.36
CA PRO A 84 -2.82 -0.09 -12.86
C PRO A 84 -3.85 0.84 -12.25
N ASN A 85 -3.38 2.04 -11.89
CA ASN A 85 -4.21 3.22 -11.75
C ASN A 85 -5.06 3.32 -12.99
N ASN A 86 -6.33 3.69 -12.82
CA ASN A 86 -7.06 4.24 -13.94
C ASN A 86 -6.41 5.59 -14.32
N ASN A 87 -5.25 5.57 -14.99
CA ASN A 87 -4.98 6.50 -16.07
C ASN A 87 -5.85 6.05 -17.27
N GLY A 88 -7.15 5.89 -17.02
CA GLY A 88 -8.11 6.15 -18.06
C GLY A 88 -7.87 7.60 -18.44
N ASN A 89 -7.62 7.85 -19.71
CA ASN A 89 -7.92 9.13 -20.33
C ASN A 89 -9.39 9.46 -20.06
N GLY A 90 -9.71 9.89 -18.84
CA GLY A 90 -10.83 10.73 -18.56
C GLY A 90 -10.45 12.08 -19.15
N ASN A 91 -10.72 12.26 -20.44
CA ASN A 91 -11.40 13.50 -20.77
C ASN A 91 -12.61 13.51 -19.83
N VAL A 92 -12.48 14.23 -18.72
CA VAL A 92 -13.61 14.62 -17.90
C VAL A 92 -14.47 15.44 -18.85
N THR A 93 -15.34 14.76 -19.59
CA THR A 93 -16.50 15.37 -20.16
C THR A 93 -17.39 15.60 -18.97
N LEU A 94 -17.13 16.72 -18.29
CA LEU A 94 -18.13 17.40 -17.50
C LEU A 94 -19.31 17.54 -18.47
N GLY A 95 -20.31 16.67 -18.30
CA GLY A 95 -21.62 16.88 -18.88
C GLY A 95 -22.15 18.15 -18.23
N ASP A 96 -21.84 19.28 -18.84
CA ASP A 96 -22.32 20.58 -18.41
C ASP A 96 -23.77 20.73 -18.89
N GLU A 97 -24.69 20.32 -18.03
CA GLU A 97 -26.02 20.91 -17.96
C GLU A 97 -26.25 21.39 -16.52
N ILE A 98 -25.51 22.39 -16.04
CA ILE A 98 -25.97 23.19 -14.89
C ILE A 98 -25.70 24.68 -15.10
N GLU A 99 -26.71 25.37 -15.63
CA GLU A 99 -26.83 26.83 -15.52
C GLU A 99 -26.93 27.21 -14.03
N GLY A 100 -25.94 27.93 -13.49
CA GLY A 100 -25.98 28.43 -12.12
C GLY A 100 -24.79 29.29 -11.73
N SER A 101 -24.95 30.61 -11.78
CA SER A 101 -23.94 31.62 -11.43
C SER A 101 -23.75 31.77 -9.90
N GLY A 102 -22.51 31.77 -9.41
CA GLY A 102 -22.17 32.42 -8.14
C GLY A 102 -21.05 31.76 -7.31
N GLY A 103 -19.89 32.41 -7.25
CA GLY A 103 -18.88 32.22 -6.19
C GLY A 103 -17.60 31.52 -6.66
N GLY A 104 -16.52 32.28 -6.85
CA GLY A 104 -15.22 31.74 -7.24
C GLY A 104 -14.66 30.81 -6.17
N ALA A 105 -14.69 29.50 -6.44
CA ALA A 105 -13.89 28.53 -5.73
C ALA A 105 -12.49 28.55 -6.33
N LEU A 106 -11.51 28.95 -5.53
CA LEU A 106 -10.10 28.74 -5.85
C LEU A 106 -9.91 27.23 -6.04
N VAL A 107 -9.65 26.82 -7.27
CA VAL A 107 -9.08 25.50 -7.57
C VAL A 107 -7.66 25.55 -7.01
N GLN A 108 -7.53 25.31 -5.70
CA GLN A 108 -6.26 24.89 -5.15
C GLN A 108 -6.07 23.47 -5.67
N ASN A 109 -5.11 23.32 -6.57
CA ASN A 109 -4.42 22.07 -6.87
C ASN A 109 -3.92 21.46 -5.55
N ARG A 110 -4.81 20.81 -4.80
CA ARG A 110 -4.41 19.77 -3.85
C ARG A 110 -4.16 18.56 -4.71
N GLN A 111 -2.89 18.33 -4.99
CA GLN A 111 -2.35 17.14 -5.60
C GLN A 111 -2.54 15.96 -4.64
N LEU A 112 -3.80 15.58 -4.40
CA LEU A 112 -4.13 14.27 -3.88
C LEU A 112 -4.00 13.34 -5.08
N ASN A 113 -3.12 12.35 -4.99
CA ASN A 113 -3.04 11.21 -5.90
C ASN A 113 -4.32 10.35 -5.76
N GLU A 114 -5.48 10.95 -6.00
CA GLU A 114 -6.72 10.31 -6.47
C GLU A 114 -6.40 9.75 -7.87
N GLU A 115 -6.50 8.47 -8.23
CA GLU A 115 -7.29 7.36 -7.70
C GLU A 115 -6.63 6.03 -8.12
N CYS A 116 -5.72 5.48 -7.32
CA CYS A 116 -5.47 4.04 -7.41
C CYS A 116 -6.63 3.33 -6.72
N VAL A 117 -7.36 2.51 -7.48
CA VAL A 117 -8.43 1.65 -6.94
C VAL A 117 -7.81 0.70 -5.91
N ASP A 118 -6.81 -0.06 -6.36
CA ASP A 118 -5.96 -0.87 -5.49
C ASP A 118 -4.75 -0.05 -5.06
N ARG A 119 -4.49 0.01 -3.75
CA ARG A 119 -3.41 0.83 -3.19
C ARG A 119 -2.81 0.24 -1.93
N VAL A 120 -1.54 0.56 -1.74
CA VAL A 120 -0.81 0.44 -0.49
C VAL A 120 -0.60 1.84 0.08
N ILE A 121 -0.91 2.03 1.35
CA ILE A 121 -0.73 3.29 2.06
C ILE A 121 0.45 3.16 3.00
N LEU A 122 1.49 3.96 2.77
CA LEU A 122 2.66 4.09 3.65
C LEU A 122 2.57 5.47 4.33
N PRO A 123 2.14 5.55 5.60
CA PRO A 123 2.14 6.79 6.35
C PRO A 123 3.53 7.37 6.42
N CYS A 124 3.64 8.66 6.19
CA CYS A 124 4.85 9.44 6.35
C CYS A 124 4.51 10.86 6.76
N ASP A 125 5.47 11.52 7.37
CA ASP A 125 5.29 12.88 7.84
C ASP A 125 5.53 13.85 6.68
N ASN A 126 4.48 14.54 6.27
CA ASN A 126 4.60 15.59 5.27
C ASN A 126 5.12 16.86 5.97
N GLU A 127 6.28 17.37 5.56
CA GLU A 127 6.70 18.75 5.88
C GLU A 127 5.96 19.79 5.01
N ASP A 128 4.63 19.65 4.85
CA ASP A 128 3.78 20.56 4.08
C ASP A 128 3.12 21.63 4.97
N LEU A 129 3.87 22.14 5.95
CA LEU A 129 3.54 23.42 6.53
C LEU A 129 4.45 24.46 5.85
N ILE A 130 3.87 25.12 4.84
CA ILE A 130 4.32 26.36 4.18
C ILE A 130 5.61 26.29 3.33
N MET A 131 5.55 25.73 2.11
CA MET A 131 6.26 26.31 0.95
C MET A 131 5.52 26.02 -0.38
N VAL A 132 5.06 27.08 -1.04
CA VAL A 132 4.49 27.05 -2.38
C VAL A 132 5.64 27.04 -3.39
N GLY A 133 5.74 25.99 -4.19
CA GLY A 133 6.49 25.99 -5.44
C GLY A 133 7.72 25.07 -5.44
N GLU A 134 7.85 24.34 -6.55
CA GLU A 134 8.87 23.34 -6.89
C GLU A 134 8.71 21.97 -6.25
N ASN A 135 8.38 20.98 -7.10
CA ASN A 135 8.54 19.57 -6.84
C ASN A 135 10.03 19.27 -6.57
N GLY A 136 10.46 19.47 -5.33
CA GLY A 136 11.75 19.01 -4.84
C GLY A 136 11.73 17.50 -4.60
N PRO A 137 12.87 16.80 -4.73
CA PRO A 137 13.00 15.43 -4.25
C PRO A 137 12.86 15.44 -2.73
N GLY A 138 11.75 14.91 -2.20
CA GLY A 138 11.46 14.94 -0.77
C GLY A 138 9.98 15.07 -0.41
N THR A 139 9.06 15.15 -1.38
CA THR A 139 7.63 15.03 -1.09
C THR A 139 7.30 13.55 -0.87
N CYS A 140 6.91 13.18 0.35
CA CYS A 140 6.48 11.82 0.61
C CYS A 140 5.08 11.58 0.05
N ASN A 141 4.94 10.58 -0.81
CA ASN A 141 3.65 10.15 -1.32
C ASN A 141 3.08 9.08 -0.39
N LEU A 142 1.89 9.30 0.16
CA LEU A 142 1.23 8.35 1.07
C LEU A 142 0.67 7.13 0.34
N ILE A 143 0.32 7.25 -0.95
CA ILE A 143 -0.43 6.26 -1.71
C ILE A 143 0.46 5.66 -2.81
N HIS A 144 0.66 4.35 -2.77
CA HIS A 144 1.51 3.61 -3.70
C HIS A 144 0.72 2.54 -4.46
N CYS A 145 0.97 2.46 -5.76
CA CYS A 145 0.29 1.59 -6.71
C CYS A 145 1.09 1.56 -8.03
N GLY A 146 0.84 0.59 -8.92
CA GLY A 146 1.58 0.41 -10.17
C GLY A 146 2.67 -0.68 -10.11
N GLU A 147 3.57 -0.65 -11.09
CA GLU A 147 4.61 -1.68 -11.32
C GLU A 147 5.85 -1.57 -10.42
N SER A 148 5.99 -0.48 -9.66
CA SER A 148 7.14 -0.25 -8.77
C SER A 148 6.75 0.65 -7.60
N LEU A 149 7.44 0.47 -6.46
CA LEU A 149 7.20 1.27 -5.25
C LEU A 149 7.67 2.72 -5.43
N CYS A 150 8.86 2.90 -6.01
CA CYS A 150 9.47 4.21 -6.28
C CYS A 150 9.41 4.56 -7.79
N PRO A 151 9.49 5.84 -8.15
CA PRO A 151 9.63 6.28 -9.54
C PRO A 151 10.88 5.71 -10.23
N LYS A 152 10.81 5.57 -11.56
CA LYS A 152 11.93 5.05 -12.37
C LYS A 152 13.15 5.98 -12.26
N GLY A 153 14.26 5.46 -11.73
CA GLY A 153 15.55 6.17 -11.62
C GLY A 153 16.03 6.39 -10.18
N GLU A 154 15.19 6.13 -9.18
CA GLU A 154 15.56 6.21 -7.77
C GLU A 154 16.12 4.86 -7.29
N THR A 155 17.44 4.79 -7.13
CA THR A 155 18.15 3.59 -6.65
C THR A 155 19.14 3.98 -5.54
N PRO A 156 19.08 3.37 -4.34
CA PRO A 156 18.12 2.36 -3.91
C PRO A 156 16.71 2.93 -3.71
N CYS A 157 15.68 2.14 -4.02
CA CYS A 157 14.30 2.50 -3.71
C CYS A 157 14.06 2.29 -2.20
N ARG A 158 14.14 3.37 -1.44
CA ARG A 158 14.03 3.38 0.03
C ARG A 158 13.09 4.48 0.48
N ILE A 159 12.00 4.11 1.13
CA ILE A 159 11.02 5.04 1.68
C ILE A 159 11.20 5.09 3.19
N GLU A 160 11.52 6.28 3.71
CA GLU A 160 11.65 6.51 5.15
C GLU A 160 10.41 7.21 5.70
N SER A 161 10.01 6.82 6.91
CA SER A 161 8.90 7.42 7.63
C SER A 161 9.19 7.53 9.11
N SER A 162 8.93 8.69 9.69
CA SER A 162 8.90 8.94 11.13
C SER A 162 7.48 8.88 11.72
N SER A 163 6.49 8.55 10.89
CA SER A 163 5.09 8.55 11.31
C SER A 163 4.81 7.39 12.25
N THR A 164 4.25 7.69 13.42
CA THR A 164 3.90 6.67 14.43
C THR A 164 2.39 6.61 14.62
N PRO A 165 1.80 5.41 14.78
CA PRO A 165 2.44 4.09 14.79
C PRO A 165 2.86 3.61 13.39
N PHE A 166 3.91 2.76 13.32
CA PHE A 166 4.34 2.11 12.07
C PHE A 166 3.28 1.15 11.57
N THR A 167 2.53 1.60 10.58
CA THR A 167 1.38 0.89 10.01
C THR A 167 1.38 1.03 8.51
N ILE A 168 0.86 0.03 7.82
CA ILE A 168 0.76 0.02 6.36
C ILE A 168 -0.65 -0.41 6.01
N GLY A 169 -1.36 0.44 5.28
CA GLY A 169 -2.72 0.17 4.85
C GLY A 169 -2.72 -0.59 3.53
N ILE A 170 -3.50 -1.66 3.45
CA ILE A 170 -3.74 -2.41 2.22
C ILE A 170 -5.21 -2.23 1.86
N HIS A 171 -5.47 -1.75 0.65
CA HIS A 171 -6.82 -1.55 0.17
C HIS A 171 -6.94 -2.02 -1.29
N PHE A 172 -7.56 -3.18 -1.49
CA PHE A 172 -7.83 -3.80 -2.79
C PHE A 172 -9.34 -3.96 -2.96
N GLU A 173 -9.92 -3.41 -4.02
CA GLU A 173 -11.36 -3.43 -4.22
C GLU A 173 -11.86 -4.77 -4.81
N GLU A 174 -13.18 -5.00 -4.76
CA GLU A 174 -13.84 -6.15 -5.37
C GLU A 174 -13.69 -6.19 -6.91
N ASN A 175 -13.65 -5.01 -7.55
CA ASN A 175 -13.74 -4.85 -9.00
C ASN A 175 -12.40 -4.58 -9.68
N ALA A 176 -11.28 -5.03 -9.08
CA ALA A 176 -10.01 -5.05 -9.79
C ALA A 176 -10.25 -5.74 -11.14
N LYS A 177 -10.20 -4.96 -12.23
CA LYS A 177 -10.39 -5.49 -13.59
C LYS A 177 -9.49 -6.71 -13.72
N GLU A 178 -9.90 -7.72 -14.48
CA GLU A 178 -9.06 -8.89 -14.79
C GLU A 178 -7.87 -8.47 -15.65
N VAL A 179 -6.97 -7.69 -15.07
CA VAL A 179 -5.64 -7.35 -15.55
C VAL A 179 -4.82 -8.63 -15.47
N PRO A 180 -3.84 -8.83 -16.37
CA PRO A 180 -2.95 -9.98 -16.31
C PRO A 180 -2.47 -10.26 -14.89
N PRO A 181 -2.44 -11.54 -14.44
CA PRO A 181 -2.03 -11.90 -13.09
C PRO A 181 -0.67 -11.30 -12.70
N ASP A 182 0.23 -11.18 -13.68
CA ASP A 182 1.60 -10.68 -13.53
C ASP A 182 1.67 -9.22 -13.05
N ASP A 183 0.61 -8.42 -13.29
CA ASP A 183 0.54 -7.01 -12.91
C ASP A 183 -0.10 -6.80 -11.53
N ASN A 184 -0.59 -7.87 -10.90
CA ASN A 184 -1.32 -7.85 -9.64
C ASN A 184 -0.68 -8.77 -8.60
N LEU A 185 0.65 -8.87 -8.59
CA LEU A 185 1.39 -9.72 -7.65
C LEU A 185 1.10 -9.39 -6.19
N GLY A 186 0.89 -8.10 -5.89
CA GLY A 186 0.84 -7.56 -4.54
C GLY A 186 2.13 -6.84 -4.18
N MET A 187 2.50 -6.90 -2.91
CA MET A 187 3.66 -6.22 -2.36
C MET A 187 4.47 -7.15 -1.45
N CYS A 188 5.79 -7.11 -1.59
CA CYS A 188 6.77 -7.57 -0.60
C CYS A 188 7.75 -6.45 -0.32
N LEU A 189 7.83 -6.04 0.95
CA LEU A 189 8.82 -5.06 1.42
C LEU A 189 9.65 -5.66 2.55
N THR A 190 10.91 -5.26 2.62
CA THR A 190 11.71 -5.33 3.84
C THR A 190 11.57 -4.04 4.61
N TYR A 191 11.50 -4.13 5.93
CA TYR A 191 11.52 -2.97 6.81
C TYR A 191 12.74 -3.01 7.71
N GLU A 192 13.25 -1.82 8.04
CA GLU A 192 14.33 -1.61 9.00
C GLU A 192 14.04 -0.39 9.88
N GLN A 193 13.89 -0.61 11.17
CA GLN A 193 13.68 0.41 12.18
C GLN A 193 15.00 1.13 12.49
N GLN A 194 14.96 2.45 12.61
CA GLN A 194 16.12 3.30 12.85
C GLN A 194 16.05 3.93 14.24
N LEU A 195 17.17 3.89 14.95
CA LEU A 195 17.28 4.50 16.27
C LEU A 195 17.08 6.01 16.20
N CYS A 196 16.54 6.59 17.27
CA CYS A 196 16.51 8.03 17.47
C CYS A 196 17.95 8.57 17.49
N ASN A 197 18.24 9.53 16.62
CA ASN A 197 19.50 10.28 16.61
C ASN A 197 19.50 11.42 17.63
#